data_AF-A0A2K6P8V6-F1
#
_entry.id   AF-A0A2K6P8V6-F1
#
_cell.length_a   1.000
_cell.length_b   1.000
_cell.length_c   1.000
_cell.angle_alpha   90.00
_cell.angle_beta   90.00
_cell.angle_gamma   90.00
#
_symmetry.space_group_name_H-M   'P 1'
#
loop_
_entity.id
_entity.type
_entity.pdbx_description
1 polymer ?
#
loop_
_entity_poly.entity_id
_entity_poly.type
_entity_poly.pdbx_seq_one_letter_code
_entity_poly.pdbx_strand_id
1 'polypeptide(L)'
;MKPVETHSLQMLHTILSTGSPLKAQSYEYVYRCIKSSILLGSISGGTDIISCFMGHNFSLPVYKGEIQARNLGMAVEAWNEEGKAVWGESGELVCTKPIPCQPTHFWNDENGNKYRKAYFSKFPGIWAHGDYCRINPKTGGIIMLGRSDGTLNPNGVRFGSSEIYNIVYAQWQESGSCRQTDHRWKSCGARRCFLEP
;
A
#
# COMPACT_ATOMS: atom_id res chain seq x y z
N MET A 1 22.10 7.63 8.14
CA MET A 1 23.14 6.66 7.70
C MET A 1 23.14 6.61 6.18
N LYS A 2 24.29 6.41 5.52
CA LYS A 2 24.39 6.28 4.05
C LYS A 2 25.13 4.99 3.69
N PRO A 3 24.44 3.87 3.48
CA PRO A 3 25.06 2.57 3.20
C PRO A 3 26.05 2.58 2.02
N VAL A 4 25.81 3.43 1.01
CA VAL A 4 26.69 3.59 -0.15
C VAL A 4 28.12 4.02 0.20
N GLU A 5 28.30 4.70 1.34
CA GLU A 5 29.61 5.19 1.79
C GLU A 5 30.39 4.14 2.58
N THR A 6 29.73 3.08 3.07
CA THR A 6 30.34 2.09 3.98
C THR A 6 30.37 0.65 3.45
N HIS A 7 29.57 0.33 2.43
CA HIS A 7 29.45 -1.03 1.89
C HIS A 7 29.51 -1.02 0.36
N SER A 8 30.07 -2.07 -0.23
CA SER A 8 29.93 -2.32 -1.67
C SER A 8 28.52 -2.82 -1.97
N LEU A 9 27.79 -2.09 -2.82
CA LEU A 9 26.42 -2.42 -3.23
C LEU A 9 26.34 -2.85 -4.71
N GLN A 10 27.46 -3.35 -5.27
CA GLN A 10 27.54 -3.72 -6.68
C GLN A 10 26.51 -4.77 -7.07
N MET A 11 26.34 -5.82 -6.25
CA MET A 11 25.40 -6.92 -6.51
C MET A 11 23.93 -6.60 -6.20
N LEU A 12 23.64 -5.44 -5.61
CA LEU A 12 22.27 -5.04 -5.29
C LEU A 12 21.61 -4.39 -6.52
N HIS A 13 20.67 -5.10 -7.15
CA HIS A 13 20.01 -4.65 -8.39
C HIS A 13 18.60 -4.10 -8.15
N THR A 14 17.89 -4.63 -7.16
CA THR A 14 16.48 -4.32 -6.90
C THR A 14 16.20 -4.28 -5.42
N ILE A 15 15.40 -3.31 -4.99
CA ILE A 15 14.72 -3.29 -3.69
C ILE A 15 13.22 -3.31 -3.97
N LEU A 16 12.51 -4.20 -3.29
CA LEU A 16 11.05 -4.25 -3.34
C LEU A 16 10.47 -3.80 -2.00
N SER A 17 9.45 -2.94 -2.06
CA SER A 17 8.68 -2.49 -0.90
C SER A 17 7.24 -3.00 -1.01
N THR A 18 6.71 -3.55 0.08
CA THR A 18 5.37 -4.16 0.14
C THR A 18 4.69 -3.85 1.47
N GLY A 19 3.38 -4.12 1.56
CA GLY A 19 2.55 -4.00 2.76
C GLY A 19 1.98 -2.61 3.03
N SER A 20 2.62 -1.54 2.52
CA SER A 20 2.05 -0.18 2.56
C SER A 20 2.53 0.65 1.37
N PRO A 21 1.79 1.70 0.96
CA PRO A 21 2.25 2.61 -0.07
C PRO A 21 3.60 3.24 0.31
N LEU A 22 4.59 3.10 -0.58
CA LEU A 22 5.92 3.65 -0.35
C LEU A 22 5.87 5.19 -0.45
N LYS A 23 6.27 5.88 0.61
CA LYS A 23 6.27 7.35 0.68
C LYS A 23 7.28 7.95 -0.30
N ALA A 24 6.95 9.11 -0.87
CA ALA A 24 7.80 9.82 -1.82
C ALA A 24 9.22 10.10 -1.25
N GLN A 25 9.32 10.48 0.03
CA GLN A 25 10.63 10.73 0.67
C GLN A 25 11.50 9.47 0.76
N SER A 26 10.89 8.29 0.87
CA SER A 26 11.62 7.02 0.92
C SER A 26 12.31 6.72 -0.42
N TYR A 27 11.68 7.06 -1.55
CA TYR A 27 12.34 6.96 -2.87
C TYR A 27 13.61 7.81 -2.91
N GLU A 28 13.53 9.07 -2.46
CA GLU A 28 14.67 9.98 -2.46
C GLU A 28 15.80 9.48 -1.58
N TYR A 29 15.49 8.95 -0.41
CA TYR A 29 16.49 8.36 0.47
C TYR A 29 17.20 7.18 -0.20
N VAL A 30 16.46 6.25 -0.82
CA VAL A 30 17.07 5.09 -1.48
C VAL A 30 18.00 5.52 -2.60
N TYR A 31 17.53 6.39 -3.50
CA TYR A 31 18.35 6.82 -4.65
C TYR A 31 19.56 7.67 -4.24
N ARG A 32 19.45 8.47 -3.16
CA ARG A 32 20.54 9.33 -2.69
C ARG A 32 21.53 8.63 -1.78
N CYS A 33 21.04 7.77 -0.88
CA CYS A 33 21.84 7.23 0.22
C CYS A 33 22.18 5.74 0.08
N ILE A 34 21.43 4.98 -0.74
CA ILE A 34 21.65 3.55 -0.97
C ILE A 34 22.28 3.32 -2.34
N LYS A 35 21.56 3.55 -3.44
CA LYS A 35 22.09 3.33 -4.79
C LYS A 35 21.22 4.04 -5.82
N SER A 36 21.81 4.92 -6.63
CA SER A 36 21.07 5.73 -7.61
C SER A 36 20.59 4.94 -8.82
N SER A 37 21.28 3.83 -9.17
CA SER A 37 20.98 2.98 -10.33
C SER A 37 20.10 1.77 -10.02
N ILE A 38 19.58 1.66 -8.80
CA ILE A 38 18.77 0.51 -8.38
C ILE A 38 17.34 0.60 -8.89
N LEU A 39 16.68 -0.53 -9.18
CA LEU A 39 15.23 -0.53 -9.30
C LEU A 39 14.61 -0.55 -7.91
N LEU A 40 13.92 0.53 -7.53
CA LEU A 40 13.07 0.56 -6.33
C LEU A 40 11.62 0.34 -6.72
N GLY A 41 11.15 -0.90 -6.58
CA GLY A 41 9.81 -1.31 -6.97
C GLY A 41 8.86 -1.34 -5.78
N SER A 42 7.73 -0.66 -5.87
CA SER A 42 6.60 -0.93 -4.98
C SER A 42 5.80 -2.11 -5.53
N ILE A 43 5.43 -3.06 -4.67
CA ILE A 43 4.58 -4.20 -5.01
C ILE A 43 3.38 -4.27 -4.06
N SER A 44 2.25 -4.77 -4.54
CA SER A 44 1.06 -5.02 -3.72
C SER A 44 0.75 -6.51 -3.74
N GLY A 45 1.26 -7.23 -2.74
CA GLY A 45 1.01 -8.64 -2.55
C GLY A 45 -0.12 -8.89 -1.56
N GLY A 46 -0.88 -9.96 -1.78
CA GLY A 46 -1.98 -10.38 -0.90
C GLY A 46 -1.95 -11.87 -0.63
N THR A 47 -2.29 -12.26 0.60
CA THR A 47 -2.42 -13.66 1.02
C THR A 47 -3.47 -14.39 0.18
N ASP A 48 -4.54 -13.68 -0.18
CA ASP A 48 -5.69 -14.18 -0.92
C ASP A 48 -5.30 -14.87 -2.22
N ILE A 49 -4.26 -14.39 -2.90
CA ILE A 49 -3.83 -14.91 -4.21
C ILE A 49 -2.39 -15.42 -4.21
N ILE A 50 -1.71 -15.39 -3.06
CA ILE A 50 -0.28 -15.78 -2.91
C ILE A 50 0.60 -15.14 -4.01
N SER A 51 0.28 -13.90 -4.36
CA SER A 51 0.83 -13.20 -5.52
C SER A 51 0.53 -11.70 -5.41
N CYS A 52 0.85 -10.95 -6.47
CA CYS A 52 0.58 -9.52 -6.59
C CYS A 52 -0.28 -9.25 -7.83
N PHE A 53 -1.34 -8.44 -7.68
CA PHE A 53 -2.11 -7.94 -8.84
C PHE A 53 -1.31 -6.92 -9.66
N MET A 54 -0.43 -6.18 -9.00
CA MET A 54 0.45 -5.16 -9.59
C MET A 54 1.79 -5.14 -8.88
N GLY A 55 2.83 -4.73 -9.59
CA GLY A 55 4.18 -4.72 -9.04
C GLY A 55 5.20 -3.98 -9.88
N HIS A 56 6.46 -4.38 -9.68
CA HIS A 56 7.60 -3.82 -10.36
C HIS A 56 7.72 -4.35 -11.80
N ASN A 57 8.28 -3.53 -12.68
CA ASN A 57 8.57 -3.92 -14.05
C ASN A 57 9.89 -3.28 -14.49
N PHE A 58 10.87 -4.11 -14.84
CA PHE A 58 12.20 -3.67 -15.25
C PHE A 58 12.22 -2.85 -16.55
N SER A 59 11.20 -3.02 -17.39
CA SER A 59 11.09 -2.34 -18.69
C SER A 59 10.36 -1.00 -18.60
N LEU A 60 9.88 -0.61 -17.42
CA LEU A 60 9.12 0.62 -17.22
C LEU A 60 9.84 1.56 -16.24
N PRO A 61 9.65 2.88 -16.38
CA PRO A 61 10.14 3.83 -15.39
C PRO A 61 9.45 3.64 -14.03
N VAL A 62 10.13 4.09 -12.96
CA VAL A 62 9.55 4.17 -11.61
C VAL A 62 9.06 5.60 -11.37
N TYR A 63 7.77 5.73 -11.05
CA TYR A 63 7.18 7.00 -10.61
C TYR A 63 6.92 6.96 -9.11
N LYS A 64 7.35 8.01 -8.39
CA LYS A 64 7.18 8.08 -6.93
C LYS A 64 5.69 7.98 -6.57
N GLY A 65 5.36 7.07 -5.65
CA GLY A 65 3.98 6.87 -5.18
C GLY A 65 3.10 6.01 -6.10
N GLU A 66 3.63 5.51 -7.22
CA GLU A 66 2.92 4.60 -8.11
C GLU A 66 3.53 3.19 -8.04
N ILE A 67 2.69 2.17 -8.09
CA ILE A 67 3.09 0.81 -8.45
C ILE A 67 3.15 0.74 -9.98
N GLN A 68 4.28 0.31 -10.53
CA GLN A 68 4.62 0.54 -11.94
C GLN A 68 3.62 -0.05 -12.93
N ALA A 69 3.19 -1.29 -12.71
CA ALA A 69 2.35 -1.99 -13.66
C ALA A 69 1.45 -3.04 -13.03
N ARG A 70 0.35 -3.31 -13.71
CA ARG A 70 -0.46 -4.51 -13.52
C ARG A 70 0.35 -5.72 -13.97
N ASN A 71 0.36 -6.78 -13.17
CA ASN A 71 1.13 -7.98 -13.50
C ASN A 71 0.49 -8.73 -14.67
N LEU A 72 1.32 -9.45 -15.43
CA LEU A 72 0.85 -10.26 -16.55
C LEU A 72 -0.16 -11.31 -16.09
N GLY A 73 -1.21 -11.51 -16.89
CA GLY A 73 -2.32 -12.42 -16.54
C GLY A 73 -3.29 -11.86 -15.49
N MET A 74 -3.02 -10.70 -14.90
CA MET A 74 -3.91 -10.04 -13.95
C MET A 74 -4.73 -8.97 -14.70
N ALA A 75 -5.98 -9.30 -15.06
CA ALA A 75 -6.89 -8.38 -15.74
C ALA A 75 -7.45 -7.32 -14.78
N VAL A 76 -6.56 -6.47 -14.27
CA VAL A 76 -6.84 -5.50 -13.20
C VAL A 76 -7.40 -4.21 -13.78
N GLU A 77 -8.47 -3.72 -13.17
CA GLU A 77 -9.14 -2.47 -13.47
C GLU A 77 -9.52 -1.73 -12.16
N ALA A 78 -9.78 -0.44 -12.27
CA ALA A 78 -10.43 0.34 -11.22
C ALA A 78 -11.88 0.60 -11.66
N TRP A 79 -12.86 0.18 -10.85
CA TRP A 79 -14.29 0.33 -11.16
C TRP A 79 -14.97 1.36 -10.26
N ASN A 80 -15.81 2.20 -10.84
CA ASN A 80 -16.66 3.12 -10.08
C ASN A 80 -17.87 2.39 -9.45
N GLU A 81 -18.75 3.15 -8.78
CA GLU A 81 -19.92 2.58 -8.08
C GLU A 81 -20.95 1.96 -9.05
N GLU A 82 -21.00 2.43 -10.30
CA GLU A 82 -21.85 1.86 -11.35
C GLU A 82 -21.25 0.61 -12.00
N GLY A 83 -20.08 0.14 -11.55
CA GLY A 83 -19.41 -1.05 -12.10
C GLY A 83 -18.77 -0.79 -13.48
N LYS A 84 -18.33 0.45 -13.74
CA LYS A 84 -17.62 0.82 -14.97
C LYS A 84 -16.16 1.08 -14.71
N ALA A 85 -15.30 0.62 -15.62
CA ALA A 85 -13.88 0.89 -15.58
C ALA A 85 -13.60 2.40 -15.73
N VAL A 86 -12.74 2.93 -14.87
CA VAL A 86 -12.34 4.34 -14.85
C VAL A 86 -10.82 4.49 -14.86
N TRP A 87 -10.36 5.63 -15.37
CA TRP A 87 -8.95 6.02 -15.45
C TRP A 87 -8.78 7.45 -14.96
N GLY A 88 -7.75 7.72 -14.15
CA GLY A 88 -7.55 9.04 -13.53
C GLY A 88 -8.51 9.34 -12.37
N GLU A 89 -9.49 8.46 -12.13
CA GLU A 89 -10.44 8.52 -11.04
C GLU A 89 -10.21 7.36 -10.06
N SER A 90 -10.66 7.56 -8.82
CA SER A 90 -10.56 6.55 -7.78
C SER A 90 -11.69 5.52 -7.94
N GLY A 91 -11.36 4.25 -7.82
CA GLY A 91 -12.31 3.15 -7.96
C GLY A 91 -11.89 1.90 -7.20
N GLU A 92 -12.80 0.94 -7.14
CA GLU A 92 -12.56 -0.39 -6.58
C GLU A 92 -11.58 -1.17 -7.46
N LEU A 93 -10.55 -1.73 -6.84
CA LEU A 93 -9.62 -2.64 -7.50
C LEU A 93 -10.34 -3.95 -7.77
N VAL A 94 -10.54 -4.24 -9.06
CA VAL A 94 -11.17 -5.47 -9.52
C VAL A 94 -10.24 -6.28 -10.42
N CYS A 95 -10.46 -7.60 -10.47
CA CYS A 95 -9.90 -8.46 -11.49
C CYS A 95 -11.04 -9.07 -12.32
N THR A 96 -11.08 -8.75 -13.62
CA THR A 96 -12.21 -9.07 -14.50
C THR A 96 -12.13 -10.45 -15.12
N LYS A 97 -11.01 -11.16 -14.94
CA LYS A 97 -10.79 -12.53 -15.44
C LYS A 97 -10.23 -13.42 -14.33
N PRO A 98 -10.51 -14.73 -14.35
CA PRO A 98 -9.88 -15.68 -13.45
C PRO A 98 -8.37 -15.66 -13.57
N ILE A 99 -7.68 -15.83 -12.44
CA ILE A 99 -6.21 -15.88 -12.36
C ILE A 99 -5.75 -17.26 -11.89
N PRO A 100 -4.56 -17.74 -12.31
CA PRO A 100 -4.11 -19.10 -11.97
C PRO A 100 -4.00 -19.39 -10.47
N CYS A 101 -3.66 -18.37 -9.68
CA CYS A 101 -3.50 -18.46 -8.23
C CYS A 101 -4.76 -18.06 -7.45
N GLN A 102 -5.92 -17.98 -8.12
CA GLN A 102 -7.18 -17.68 -7.48
C GLN A 102 -7.58 -18.83 -6.54
N PRO A 103 -7.96 -18.58 -5.28
CA PRO A 103 -8.52 -19.62 -4.42
C PRO A 103 -9.75 -20.24 -5.06
N THR A 104 -9.86 -21.56 -4.98
CA THR A 104 -11.06 -22.26 -5.45
C THR A 104 -12.21 -22.18 -4.45
N HIS A 105 -11.88 -22.17 -3.15
CA HIS A 105 -12.83 -22.05 -2.04
C HIS A 105 -12.08 -21.67 -0.75
N PHE A 106 -12.84 -21.30 0.28
CA PHE A 106 -12.34 -21.19 1.65
C PHE A 106 -12.51 -22.50 2.41
N TRP A 107 -11.58 -22.78 3.33
CA TRP A 107 -11.74 -23.88 4.27
C TRP A 107 -12.97 -23.65 5.18
N ASN A 108 -13.73 -24.71 5.46
CA ASN A 108 -14.95 -24.65 6.26
C ASN A 108 -16.00 -23.62 5.72
N ASP A 109 -16.18 -23.64 4.40
CA ASP A 109 -17.18 -22.87 3.66
C ASP A 109 -17.87 -23.80 2.64
N GLU A 110 -18.58 -24.82 3.14
CA GLU A 110 -19.17 -25.90 2.33
C GLU A 110 -20.00 -25.39 1.14
N ASN A 111 -20.76 -24.32 1.36
CA ASN A 111 -21.60 -23.72 0.33
C ASN A 111 -20.87 -22.66 -0.51
N GLY A 112 -19.63 -22.27 -0.16
CA GLY A 112 -18.88 -21.19 -0.82
C GLY A 112 -19.42 -19.78 -0.54
N ASN A 113 -20.24 -19.61 0.50
CA ASN A 113 -20.91 -18.34 0.80
C ASN A 113 -19.93 -17.30 1.33
N LYS A 114 -18.96 -17.69 2.17
CA LYS A 114 -17.94 -16.76 2.69
C LYS A 114 -17.05 -16.27 1.56
N TYR A 115 -16.60 -17.16 0.69
CA TYR A 115 -15.77 -16.83 -0.47
C TYR A 115 -16.50 -15.91 -1.46
N ARG A 116 -17.74 -16.26 -1.84
CA ARG A 116 -18.56 -15.39 -2.73
C ARG A 116 -18.86 -14.04 -2.09
N LYS A 117 -19.18 -14.02 -0.80
CA LYS A 117 -19.42 -12.77 -0.07
C LYS A 117 -18.18 -11.88 -0.03
N ALA A 118 -17.00 -12.47 0.16
CA ALA A 118 -15.74 -11.73 0.27
C ALA A 118 -15.37 -11.00 -1.04
N TYR A 119 -15.50 -11.66 -2.20
CA TYR A 119 -14.94 -11.12 -3.44
C TYR A 119 -15.94 -10.85 -4.56
N PHE A 120 -17.13 -11.47 -4.55
CA PHE A 120 -18.08 -11.43 -5.67
C PHE A 120 -19.42 -10.79 -5.32
N SER A 121 -19.57 -10.25 -4.10
CA SER A 121 -20.81 -9.62 -3.64
C SER A 121 -21.04 -8.24 -4.22
N LYS A 122 -19.97 -7.49 -4.47
CA LYS A 122 -20.04 -6.10 -4.94
C LYS A 122 -20.38 -6.00 -6.42
N PHE A 123 -19.73 -6.84 -7.23
CA PHE A 123 -19.91 -6.87 -8.68
C PHE A 123 -20.17 -8.32 -9.12
N PRO A 124 -21.35 -8.64 -9.66
CA PRO A 124 -21.68 -10.02 -10.04
C PRO A 124 -20.66 -10.63 -10.99
N GLY A 125 -20.05 -11.75 -10.58
CA GLY A 125 -19.07 -12.48 -11.40
C GLY A 125 -17.68 -11.85 -11.50
N ILE A 126 -17.44 -10.72 -10.83
CA ILE A 126 -16.17 -9.99 -10.88
C ILE A 126 -15.53 -10.01 -9.50
N TRP A 127 -14.23 -10.32 -9.46
CA TRP A 127 -13.47 -10.30 -8.22
C TRP A 127 -13.21 -8.85 -7.82
N ALA A 128 -13.84 -8.38 -6.74
CA ALA A 128 -13.50 -7.14 -6.05
C ALA A 128 -12.55 -7.45 -4.90
N HIS A 129 -11.35 -6.87 -4.92
CA HIS A 129 -10.32 -7.22 -3.93
C HIS A 129 -10.55 -6.59 -2.56
N GLY A 130 -11.32 -5.51 -2.49
CA GLY A 130 -11.52 -4.72 -1.26
C GLY A 130 -10.46 -3.64 -1.03
N ASP A 131 -9.72 -3.29 -2.09
CA ASP A 131 -8.83 -2.14 -2.13
C ASP A 131 -9.39 -1.08 -3.08
N TYR A 132 -9.08 0.18 -2.75
CA TYR A 132 -9.40 1.35 -3.55
C TYR A 132 -8.12 1.86 -4.19
N CYS A 133 -8.16 2.11 -5.49
CA CYS A 133 -7.01 2.55 -6.25
C CYS A 133 -7.40 3.54 -7.34
N ARG A 134 -6.38 4.19 -7.91
CA ARG A 134 -6.49 5.02 -9.09
C ARG A 134 -5.42 4.62 -10.09
N ILE A 135 -5.80 4.46 -11.35
CA ILE A 135 -4.86 4.17 -12.43
C ILE A 135 -4.53 5.49 -13.14
N ASN A 136 -3.25 5.83 -13.22
CA ASN A 136 -2.78 7.03 -13.89
C ASN A 136 -2.94 6.88 -15.42
N PRO A 137 -3.69 7.76 -16.11
CA PRO A 137 -3.95 7.64 -17.55
C PRO A 137 -2.73 7.88 -18.43
N LYS A 138 -1.67 8.53 -17.91
CA LYS A 138 -0.44 8.82 -18.66
C LYS A 138 0.60 7.73 -18.48
N THR A 139 0.81 7.27 -17.25
CA THR A 139 1.88 6.32 -16.93
C THR A 139 1.38 4.86 -16.90
N GLY A 140 0.08 4.65 -16.70
CA GLY A 140 -0.50 3.33 -16.43
C GLY A 140 -0.20 2.80 -15.02
N GLY A 141 0.54 3.57 -14.21
CA GLY A 141 0.87 3.22 -12.82
C GLY A 141 -0.36 3.26 -11.91
N ILE A 142 -0.32 2.47 -10.84
CA ILE A 142 -1.43 2.32 -9.90
C ILE A 142 -1.08 3.02 -8.60
N ILE A 143 -1.98 3.90 -8.15
CA ILE A 143 -1.90 4.57 -6.86
C ILE A 143 -2.88 3.86 -5.93
N MET A 144 -2.35 3.20 -4.90
CA MET A 144 -3.17 2.56 -3.87
C MET A 144 -3.66 3.63 -2.90
N LEU A 145 -4.98 3.75 -2.75
CA LEU A 145 -5.61 4.73 -1.87
C LEU A 145 -5.93 4.11 -0.50
N GLY A 146 -5.94 2.79 -0.42
CA GLY A 146 -6.10 2.03 0.81
C GLY A 146 -7.24 1.04 0.67
N ARG A 147 -7.77 0.62 1.82
CA ARG A 147 -8.86 -0.35 1.88
C ARG A 147 -10.20 0.29 1.53
N SER A 148 -11.02 -0.42 0.76
CA SER A 148 -12.37 0.04 0.37
C SER A 148 -13.32 0.17 1.56
N ASP A 149 -13.14 -0.64 2.61
CA ASP A 149 -13.89 -0.54 3.87
C ASP A 149 -13.44 0.63 4.76
N GLY A 150 -12.22 1.15 4.54
CA GLY A 150 -11.61 2.24 5.29
C GLY A 150 -11.67 3.60 4.59
N THR A 151 -12.41 3.74 3.50
CA THR A 151 -12.60 5.03 2.81
C THR A 151 -13.52 5.94 3.62
N LEU A 152 -13.16 7.22 3.75
CA LEU A 152 -14.05 8.24 4.31
C LEU A 152 -14.81 8.93 3.17
N ASN A 153 -16.07 9.28 3.40
CA ASN A 153 -16.91 9.98 2.41
C ASN A 153 -17.63 11.21 3.00
N PRO A 154 -16.91 12.25 3.45
CA PRO A 154 -17.54 13.51 3.80
C PRO A 154 -17.92 14.30 2.54
N ASN A 155 -19.16 14.79 2.49
CA ASN A 155 -19.68 15.61 1.39
C ASN A 155 -19.61 14.95 -0.01
N GLY A 156 -19.64 13.62 -0.10
CA GLY A 156 -19.67 12.89 -1.36
C GLY A 156 -18.31 12.70 -2.04
N VAL A 157 -17.20 13.12 -1.40
CA VAL A 157 -15.84 12.90 -1.89
C VAL A 157 -15.22 11.74 -1.13
N ARG A 158 -14.93 10.64 -1.85
CA ARG A 158 -14.36 9.42 -1.28
C ARG A 158 -12.83 9.45 -1.34
N PHE A 159 -12.19 9.58 -0.18
CA PHE A 159 -10.72 9.53 -0.06
C PHE A 159 -10.27 8.37 0.81
N GLY A 160 -9.13 7.79 0.44
CA GLY A 160 -8.58 6.61 1.07
C GLY A 160 -7.76 6.93 2.32
N SER A 161 -7.68 5.97 3.25
CA SER A 161 -6.93 6.17 4.51
C SER A 161 -5.45 6.49 4.28
N SER A 162 -4.85 6.00 3.19
CA SER A 162 -3.45 6.30 2.86
C SER A 162 -3.19 7.78 2.59
N GLU A 163 -4.16 8.49 2.00
CA GLU A 163 -4.04 9.92 1.72
C GLU A 163 -3.97 10.72 3.03
N ILE A 164 -4.75 10.32 4.02
CA ILE A 164 -4.74 10.92 5.37
C ILE A 164 -3.41 10.65 6.06
N TYR A 165 -2.93 9.40 6.04
CA TYR A 165 -1.64 9.06 6.63
C TYR A 165 -0.49 9.87 6.04
N ASN A 166 -0.50 10.09 4.72
CA ASN A 166 0.55 10.88 4.07
C ASN A 166 0.62 12.32 4.61
N ILE A 167 -0.54 12.95 4.85
CA ILE A 167 -0.60 14.32 5.40
C ILE A 167 -0.22 14.34 6.88
N VAL A 168 -0.84 13.48 7.70
CA VAL A 168 -0.62 13.48 9.16
C VAL A 168 0.84 13.18 9.48
N TYR A 169 1.44 12.15 8.85
CA TYR A 169 2.84 11.83 9.13
C TYR A 169 3.81 12.93 8.68
N ALA A 170 3.51 13.68 7.62
CA ALA A 170 4.32 14.82 7.22
C ALA A 170 4.28 15.93 8.28
N GLN A 171 3.08 16.28 8.75
CA GLN A 171 2.92 17.29 9.81
C GLN A 171 3.59 16.90 11.12
N TRP A 172 3.56 15.63 11.52
CA TRP A 172 4.26 15.17 12.73
C TRP A 172 5.79 15.27 12.60
N GLN A 173 6.34 15.13 11.39
CA GLN A 173 7.78 15.34 11.16
C GLN A 173 8.17 16.82 11.18
N GLU A 174 7.33 17.71 10.64
CA GLU A 174 7.53 19.16 10.69
C GLU A 174 7.33 19.74 12.10
N SER A 175 6.40 19.16 12.87
CA SER A 175 6.11 19.52 14.26
C SER A 175 7.16 19.01 15.25
N GLY A 176 8.26 18.42 14.75
CA GLY A 176 9.38 17.86 15.52
C GLY A 176 10.18 18.85 16.38
N SER A 177 9.61 19.99 16.80
CA SER A 177 9.93 20.56 18.11
C SER A 177 9.18 19.75 19.18
N CYS A 178 9.75 18.60 19.53
CA CYS A 178 9.32 17.84 20.70
C CYS A 178 9.59 18.70 21.96
N ARG A 179 8.61 19.50 22.39
CA ARG A 179 8.47 19.79 23.82
C ARG A 179 7.91 18.54 24.44
N GLN A 180 8.78 17.82 25.12
CA GLN A 180 8.50 16.66 25.93
C GLN A 180 7.49 17.06 27.03
N THR A 181 6.20 16.95 26.75
CA THR A 181 5.17 17.05 27.79
C THR A 181 5.05 15.71 28.47
N ASP A 182 5.75 15.62 29.60
CA ASP A 182 5.69 14.59 30.63
C ASP A 182 4.24 14.35 31.09
N HIS A 183 3.53 13.43 30.44
CA HIS A 183 2.30 12.87 30.97
C HIS A 183 2.64 11.68 31.88
N ARG A 184 3.06 12.04 33.09
CA ARG A 184 3.13 11.15 34.27
C ARG A 184 1.80 10.41 34.45
N TRP A 185 1.82 9.11 34.19
CA TRP A 185 0.84 8.18 34.76
C TRP A 185 1.03 8.16 36.28
N LYS A 186 0.01 8.63 37.02
CA LYS A 186 -0.04 8.52 38.47
C LYS A 186 -0.23 7.05 38.85
N SER A 187 0.85 6.38 39.24
CA SER A 187 0.76 5.21 40.12
C SER A 187 1.11 5.63 41.55
N CYS A 188 0.15 5.41 42.44
CA CYS A 188 0.20 5.67 43.87
C CYS A 188 1.27 4.77 44.54
N GLY A 189 2.05 5.32 45.48
CA GLY A 189 2.61 4.56 46.59
C GLY A 189 4.12 4.24 46.61
N ALA A 190 4.80 4.87 47.58
CA ALA A 190 5.93 4.37 48.37
C ALA A 190 7.40 4.48 47.87
N ARG A 191 8.08 5.52 48.42
CA ARG A 191 9.41 5.58 49.08
C ARG A 191 10.66 5.07 48.31
N ARG A 192 11.54 6.01 47.93
CA ARG A 192 12.86 6.35 48.54
C ARG A 192 13.90 5.21 48.55
N CYS A 193 15.01 5.38 47.82
CA CYS A 193 16.35 5.72 48.34
C CYS A 193 17.45 5.47 47.27
N PHE A 194 18.07 6.58 46.82
CA PHE A 194 19.53 6.80 46.73
C PHE A 194 20.49 5.60 46.83
N LEU A 195 21.29 5.34 45.77
CA LEU A 195 22.73 5.68 45.63
C LEU A 195 23.42 4.77 44.58
N GLU A 196 24.12 5.40 43.65
CA GLU A 196 25.21 4.79 42.87
C GLU A 196 26.43 4.53 43.76
N PRO A 197 27.33 3.66 43.30
CA PRO A 197 28.72 4.05 43.03
C PRO A 197 29.03 4.12 41.53
#